data_AF-A0AAN7AIQ7-F1
#
_entry.id   AF-A0AAN7AIQ7-F1
#
_cell.length_a   1.000
_cell.length_b   1.000
_cell.length_c   1.000
_cell.angle_alpha   90.00
_cell.angle_beta   90.00
_cell.angle_gamma   90.00
#
_symmetry.space_group_name_H-M   'P 1'
#
loop_
_entity.id
_entity.type
_entity.pdbx_description
1 polymer ?
#
loop_
_entity_poly.entity_id
_entity_poly.type
_entity_poly.pdbx_seq_one_letter_code
_entity_poly.pdbx_strand_id
1 'polypeptide(L)'
;MKLQVTWKLPLATLLSQFSRPPLNSSVWTNTSVFLLSRVIGNPICTIASLLRTISACEQRIKALRQRISHAPPSTGLRKRKQLRKYSFHKTESLTTKLALIQVSTDEWGVIGSEQVLLDILDQLYYHEIPDEKFQRILDLINTTAGKLAADRSTAILPVFAAEFQFITSIGAAYWRVIGMEPHPGLWTNIEAYSIAMSAPFLYMVPAVFLSAIIGVSQTERSIPRILKGFYEELAREQEQPSNEKMEVVSLENQSQVELESPAADEEKGIITIVEEEKKPITVNGKQTILERIAHGGMYSWRPEILLPRNLSKSWPHITLATIMVLLSVFVAGWISYRVPPEGFDCRNAGQMALLGTWLLSFAFEFVFVLAMDRLSHLQLRESWLYEIMFVKDCVMGAAAVVMILVVQVGIFNRCDCFSLWGRVPVAFPQIPEVAAVLMRRIEFEWPAVTFGWIMIELGLCGGIWWYYRDAIAVYNQQDLEMTIEIPGGQGGQKI
;
A
#
# COMPACT_ATOMS: atom_id res chain seq x y z
N MET A 1 32.62 10.88 22.48
CA MET A 1 31.61 10.85 21.39
C MET A 1 30.59 9.71 21.56
N LYS A 2 30.06 9.44 22.77
CA LYS A 2 29.23 8.24 23.04
C LYS A 2 27.70 8.46 22.94
N LEU A 3 27.19 9.68 22.78
CA LEU A 3 25.78 9.99 23.06
C LEU A 3 24.82 10.19 21.87
N GLN A 4 25.30 10.25 20.62
CA GLN A 4 24.47 10.66 19.46
C GLN A 4 23.69 9.51 18.76
N VAL A 5 23.71 8.27 19.26
CA VAL A 5 23.20 7.10 18.50
C VAL A 5 21.77 6.68 18.90
N THR A 6 21.20 7.25 19.96
CA THR A 6 20.02 6.70 20.65
C THR A 6 18.76 6.57 19.78
N TRP A 7 18.43 7.54 18.92
CA TRP A 7 17.22 7.50 18.09
C TRP A 7 17.41 6.84 16.71
N LYS A 8 18.66 6.70 16.25
CA LYS A 8 18.96 6.21 14.89
C LYS A 8 18.81 4.72 14.75
N LEU A 9 19.20 3.96 15.79
CA LEU A 9 19.03 2.52 15.78
C LEU A 9 17.53 2.17 15.71
N PRO A 10 16.65 2.77 16.54
CA PRO A 10 15.21 2.63 16.36
C PRO A 10 14.68 3.06 15.00
N LEU A 11 15.20 4.15 14.41
CA LEU A 11 14.82 4.56 13.06
C LEU A 11 15.22 3.49 12.01
N ALA A 12 16.43 2.95 12.11
CA ALA A 12 16.90 1.88 11.23
C ALA A 12 16.08 0.58 11.44
N THR A 13 15.73 0.26 12.70
CA THR A 13 14.83 -0.85 13.03
C THR A 13 13.46 -0.64 12.39
N LEU A 14 12.87 0.55 12.53
CA LEU A 14 11.57 0.89 11.95
C LEU A 14 11.61 0.78 10.42
N LEU A 15 12.64 1.34 9.79
CA LEU A 15 12.84 1.23 8.34
C LEU A 15 13.05 -0.22 7.89
N SER A 16 13.69 -1.06 8.70
CA SER A 16 13.86 -2.49 8.39
C SER A 16 12.55 -3.27 8.39
N GLN A 17 11.52 -2.79 9.12
CA GLN A 17 10.18 -3.35 9.12
C GLN A 17 9.33 -2.92 7.92
N PHE A 18 9.83 -2.00 7.08
CA PHE A 18 9.14 -1.63 5.85
C PHE A 18 9.01 -2.86 4.93
N SER A 19 7.78 -3.13 4.47
CA SER A 19 7.46 -4.36 3.74
C SER A 19 8.09 -4.34 2.36
N ARG A 20 8.80 -5.42 2.02
CA ARG A 20 9.59 -5.52 0.79
C ARG A 20 9.25 -6.83 0.09
N PRO A 21 8.72 -6.81 -1.14
CA PRO A 21 8.47 -8.03 -1.89
C PRO A 21 9.81 -8.69 -2.24
N PRO A 22 9.94 -10.02 -2.11
CA PRO A 22 11.17 -10.76 -2.38
C PRO A 22 11.33 -11.00 -3.88
N LEU A 23 11.45 -9.90 -4.63
CA LEU A 23 11.70 -9.94 -6.07
C LEU A 23 13.20 -10.07 -6.27
N ASN A 24 13.67 -11.29 -6.56
CA ASN A 24 15.08 -11.57 -6.69
C ASN A 24 15.53 -11.22 -8.11
N SER A 25 16.01 -10.01 -8.26
CA SER A 25 16.50 -9.47 -9.52
C SER A 25 18.01 -9.21 -9.40
N SER A 26 18.69 -8.98 -10.53
CA SER A 26 20.13 -8.70 -10.56
C SER A 26 20.54 -7.55 -9.62
N VAL A 27 21.84 -7.39 -9.34
CA VAL A 27 22.38 -6.33 -8.45
C VAL A 27 21.81 -4.93 -8.76
N TRP A 28 21.57 -4.62 -10.04
CA TRP A 28 21.03 -3.34 -10.51
C TRP A 28 19.52 -3.15 -10.32
N THR A 29 18.82 -4.20 -9.93
CA THR A 29 17.37 -4.24 -9.80
C THR A 29 16.92 -4.61 -8.39
N ASN A 30 17.83 -4.64 -7.41
CA ASN A 30 17.51 -5.03 -6.03
C ASN A 30 16.38 -4.14 -5.47
N THR A 31 15.19 -4.70 -5.48
CA THR A 31 13.95 -4.03 -5.11
C THR A 31 13.96 -3.55 -3.68
N SER A 32 14.70 -4.24 -2.79
CA SER A 32 14.87 -3.79 -1.41
C SER A 32 15.63 -2.47 -1.33
N VAL A 33 16.72 -2.33 -2.09
CA VAL A 33 17.50 -1.08 -2.12
C VAL A 33 16.69 0.05 -2.74
N PHE A 34 15.94 -0.25 -3.81
CA PHE A 34 15.02 0.71 -4.42
C PHE A 34 14.01 1.23 -3.41
N LEU A 35 13.29 0.32 -2.75
CA LEU A 35 12.23 0.67 -1.80
C LEU A 35 12.76 1.46 -0.61
N LEU A 36 13.90 1.06 -0.05
CA LEU A 36 14.54 1.80 1.04
C LEU A 36 14.97 3.21 0.60
N SER A 37 15.60 3.31 -0.57
CA SER A 37 16.02 4.59 -1.15
C SER A 37 14.81 5.49 -1.42
N ARG A 38 13.71 4.91 -1.88
CA ARG A 38 12.46 5.62 -2.16
C ARG A 38 11.75 6.09 -0.90
N VAL A 39 11.65 5.26 0.14
CA VAL A 39 11.04 5.64 1.44
C VAL A 39 11.79 6.81 2.06
N ILE A 40 13.11 6.85 1.92
CA ILE A 40 13.95 7.94 2.43
C ILE A 40 13.96 9.15 1.48
N GLY A 41 13.99 8.92 0.17
CA GLY A 41 14.21 9.95 -0.86
C GLY A 41 12.94 10.61 -1.39
N ASN A 42 11.80 9.91 -1.38
CA ASN A 42 10.51 10.40 -1.85
C ASN A 42 9.34 9.96 -0.95
N PRO A 43 9.30 10.42 0.31
CA PRO A 43 8.29 9.98 1.27
C PRO A 43 6.86 10.33 0.87
N ILE A 44 6.67 11.43 0.14
CA ILE A 44 5.35 11.89 -0.33
C ILE A 44 4.75 10.88 -1.30
N CYS A 45 5.46 10.52 -2.37
CA CYS A 45 4.95 9.52 -3.31
C CYS A 45 4.82 8.14 -2.67
N THR A 46 5.70 7.78 -1.73
CA THR A 46 5.60 6.52 -0.98
C THR A 46 4.28 6.42 -0.23
N ILE A 47 3.97 7.39 0.65
CA ILE A 47 2.73 7.37 1.44
C ILE A 47 1.51 7.47 0.52
N ALA A 48 1.55 8.34 -0.51
CA ALA A 48 0.46 8.47 -1.47
C ALA A 48 0.17 7.16 -2.24
N SER A 49 1.21 6.41 -2.63
CA SER A 49 1.08 5.11 -3.31
C SER A 49 0.44 4.05 -2.40
N LEU A 50 0.86 4.01 -1.12
CA LEU A 50 0.28 3.11 -0.12
C LEU A 50 -1.20 3.43 0.13
N LEU A 51 -1.53 4.70 0.35
CA LEU A 51 -2.91 5.17 0.52
C LEU A 51 -3.78 4.85 -0.71
N ARG A 52 -3.24 5.06 -1.92
CA ARG A 52 -3.94 4.74 -3.17
C ARG A 52 -4.19 3.23 -3.29
N THR A 53 -3.25 2.41 -2.85
CA THR A 53 -3.37 0.94 -2.87
C THR A 53 -4.53 0.47 -2.01
N ILE A 54 -4.63 0.99 -0.78
CA ILE A 54 -5.74 0.69 0.14
C ILE A 54 -7.06 1.19 -0.46
N SER A 55 -7.08 2.44 -0.95
CA SER A 55 -8.26 3.03 -1.57
C SER A 55 -8.73 2.30 -2.83
N ALA A 56 -7.82 1.75 -3.63
CA ALA A 56 -8.14 0.94 -4.80
C ALA A 56 -8.88 -0.34 -4.40
N CYS A 57 -8.38 -1.03 -3.36
CA CYS A 57 -9.00 -2.24 -2.84
C CYS A 57 -10.41 -1.95 -2.30
N GLU A 58 -10.56 -0.86 -1.53
CA GLU A 58 -11.84 -0.41 -1.00
C GLU A 58 -12.88 -0.14 -2.10
N GLN A 59 -12.48 0.55 -3.17
CA GLN A 59 -13.35 0.83 -4.32
C GLN A 59 -13.82 -0.46 -5.00
N ARG A 60 -12.96 -1.47 -5.10
CA ARG A 60 -13.30 -2.77 -5.68
C ARG A 60 -14.28 -3.54 -4.83
N ILE A 61 -14.07 -3.59 -3.51
CA ILE A 61 -15.02 -4.21 -2.59
C ILE A 61 -16.40 -3.54 -2.72
N LYS A 62 -16.44 -2.21 -2.76
CA LYS A 62 -17.68 -1.45 -2.98
C LYS A 62 -18.34 -1.78 -4.32
N ALA A 63 -17.58 -1.88 -5.40
CA ALA A 63 -18.10 -2.26 -6.71
C ALA A 63 -18.67 -3.69 -6.71
N LEU A 64 -17.96 -4.65 -6.11
CA LEU A 64 -18.41 -6.04 -5.98
C LEU A 64 -19.70 -6.13 -5.15
N ARG A 65 -19.74 -5.45 -3.99
CA ARG A 65 -20.94 -5.39 -3.13
C ARG A 65 -22.12 -4.75 -3.85
N GLN A 66 -21.89 -3.65 -4.57
CA GLN A 66 -22.92 -2.96 -5.33
C GLN A 66 -23.51 -3.89 -6.40
N ARG A 67 -22.67 -4.61 -7.16
CA ARG A 67 -23.12 -5.57 -8.18
C ARG A 67 -23.94 -6.72 -7.58
N ILE A 68 -23.50 -7.25 -6.45
CA ILE A 68 -24.25 -8.29 -5.71
C ILE A 68 -25.60 -7.75 -5.20
N SER A 69 -25.63 -6.50 -4.73
CA SER A 69 -26.86 -5.88 -4.21
C SER A 69 -27.91 -5.60 -5.30
N HIS A 70 -27.47 -5.34 -6.53
CA HIS A 70 -28.36 -5.10 -7.68
C HIS A 70 -28.84 -6.37 -8.38
N ALA A 71 -28.35 -7.56 -8.00
CA ALA A 71 -28.81 -8.81 -8.59
C ALA A 71 -30.34 -8.99 -8.39
N PRO A 72 -31.12 -9.19 -9.46
CA PRO A 72 -32.57 -9.15 -9.43
C PRO A 72 -33.14 -10.23 -8.49
N PRO A 73 -34.22 -9.92 -7.77
CA PRO A 73 -34.83 -10.87 -6.84
C PRO A 73 -35.48 -12.09 -7.54
N SER A 74 -35.73 -12.02 -8.85
CA SER A 74 -36.52 -12.98 -9.62
C SER A 74 -35.74 -14.19 -10.13
N THR A 75 -34.41 -14.15 -10.28
CA THR A 75 -33.57 -15.26 -10.78
C THR A 75 -33.28 -16.37 -9.75
N GLY A 76 -34.22 -16.60 -8.82
CA GLY A 76 -34.24 -17.81 -8.00
C GLY A 76 -34.28 -17.55 -6.49
N LEU A 77 -35.49 -17.45 -5.95
CA LEU A 77 -35.78 -17.54 -4.51
C LEU A 77 -35.11 -18.76 -3.84
N ARG A 78 -34.87 -19.84 -4.60
CA ARG A 78 -34.21 -21.07 -4.14
C ARG A 78 -32.70 -20.89 -3.94
N LYS A 79 -32.01 -20.24 -4.89
CA LYS A 79 -30.57 -19.91 -4.77
C LYS A 79 -30.31 -18.83 -3.74
N ARG A 80 -31.18 -17.81 -3.62
CA ARG A 80 -31.12 -16.86 -2.49
C ARG A 80 -31.33 -17.53 -1.14
N LYS A 81 -32.20 -18.55 -1.05
CA LYS A 81 -32.33 -19.38 0.17
C LYS A 81 -31.09 -20.22 0.43
N GLN A 82 -30.44 -20.80 -0.58
CA GLN A 82 -29.18 -21.52 -0.42
C GLN A 82 -28.03 -20.60 -0.02
N LEU A 83 -27.86 -19.44 -0.66
CA LEU A 83 -26.89 -18.40 -0.28
C LEU A 83 -27.18 -17.81 1.11
N ARG A 84 -28.45 -17.57 1.47
CA ARG A 84 -28.83 -17.17 2.85
C ARG A 84 -28.62 -18.30 3.86
N LYS A 85 -28.82 -19.56 3.48
CA LYS A 85 -28.53 -20.74 4.32
C LYS A 85 -27.03 -20.92 4.49
N TYR A 86 -26.25 -20.57 3.46
CA TYR A 86 -24.83 -20.26 3.52
C TYR A 86 -24.58 -18.87 4.17
N SER A 87 -25.26 -18.53 5.28
CA SER A 87 -25.07 -17.37 6.18
C SER A 87 -24.72 -16.00 5.57
N PHE A 88 -25.40 -14.95 6.03
CA PHE A 88 -25.10 -13.55 5.69
C PHE A 88 -23.61 -13.18 5.89
N HIS A 89 -22.94 -13.78 6.89
CA HIS A 89 -21.48 -13.64 7.12
C HIS A 89 -20.61 -14.18 5.99
N LYS A 90 -21.08 -15.15 5.20
CA LYS A 90 -20.31 -15.77 4.11
C LYS A 90 -20.34 -14.95 2.82
N THR A 91 -21.36 -14.11 2.62
CA THR A 91 -21.42 -13.16 1.49
C THR A 91 -20.35 -12.07 1.60
N GLU A 92 -20.14 -11.54 2.80
CA GLU A 92 -19.06 -10.60 3.07
C GLU A 92 -17.69 -11.26 2.82
N SER A 93 -17.53 -12.49 3.32
CA SER A 93 -16.36 -13.34 3.03
C SER A 93 -16.11 -13.55 1.53
N LEU A 94 -17.15 -13.74 0.71
CA LEU A 94 -16.99 -13.92 -0.74
C LEU A 94 -16.46 -12.65 -1.42
N THR A 95 -16.99 -11.47 -1.08
CA THR A 95 -16.49 -10.20 -1.62
C THR A 95 -15.05 -9.94 -1.24
N THR A 96 -14.68 -10.25 0.00
CA THR A 96 -13.31 -10.14 0.52
C THR A 96 -12.35 -11.06 -0.24
N LYS A 97 -12.77 -12.31 -0.49
CA LYS A 97 -11.99 -13.31 -1.24
C LYS A 97 -11.80 -12.93 -2.71
N LEU A 98 -12.86 -12.46 -3.38
CA LEU A 98 -12.77 -11.99 -4.75
C LEU A 98 -11.91 -10.73 -4.86
N ALA A 99 -12.02 -9.81 -3.91
CA ALA A 99 -11.16 -8.62 -3.85
C ALA A 99 -9.69 -9.01 -3.63
N LEU A 100 -9.39 -10.02 -2.80
CA LEU A 100 -8.03 -10.54 -2.60
C LEU A 100 -7.46 -11.12 -3.90
N ILE A 101 -8.25 -11.92 -4.61
CA ILE A 101 -7.88 -12.47 -5.93
C ILE A 101 -7.62 -11.31 -6.90
N GLN A 102 -8.54 -10.35 -7.00
CA GLN A 102 -8.39 -9.18 -7.88
C GLN A 102 -7.11 -8.41 -7.59
N VAL A 103 -6.86 -8.04 -6.32
CA VAL A 103 -5.66 -7.29 -5.94
C VAL A 103 -4.39 -8.07 -6.28
N SER A 104 -4.36 -9.39 -6.02
CA SER A 104 -3.21 -10.24 -6.36
C SER A 104 -3.00 -10.32 -7.88
N THR A 105 -4.10 -10.29 -8.64
CA THR A 105 -4.06 -10.31 -10.09
C THR A 105 -3.57 -8.99 -10.68
N ASP A 106 -3.92 -7.86 -10.07
CA ASP A 106 -3.40 -6.55 -10.48
C ASP A 106 -1.92 -6.38 -10.16
N GLU A 107 -1.46 -6.88 -9.00
CA GLU A 107 -0.03 -6.89 -8.66
C GLU A 107 0.81 -7.63 -9.70
N TRP A 108 0.21 -8.65 -10.32
CA TRP A 108 0.83 -9.40 -11.39
C TRP A 108 0.63 -8.74 -12.77
N GLY A 109 -0.27 -7.76 -12.90
CA GLY A 109 -0.50 -7.06 -14.15
C GLY A 109 -1.36 -7.81 -15.16
N VAL A 110 -2.24 -8.72 -14.71
CA VAL A 110 -3.14 -9.41 -15.63
C VAL A 110 -4.29 -8.46 -16.02
N ILE A 111 -4.23 -8.00 -17.26
CA ILE A 111 -5.24 -7.11 -17.86
C ILE A 111 -6.57 -7.87 -18.01
N GLY A 112 -7.69 -7.19 -17.70
CA GLY A 112 -9.05 -7.75 -17.88
C GLY A 112 -9.52 -8.70 -16.77
N SER A 113 -8.69 -8.92 -15.75
CA SER A 113 -9.04 -9.76 -14.59
C SER A 113 -10.29 -9.29 -13.85
N GLU A 114 -10.50 -7.99 -13.74
CA GLU A 114 -11.71 -7.40 -13.17
C GLU A 114 -12.96 -7.88 -13.91
N GLN A 115 -12.96 -7.82 -15.24
CA GLN A 115 -14.10 -8.26 -16.04
C GLN A 115 -14.37 -9.75 -15.85
N VAL A 116 -13.32 -10.59 -15.81
CA VAL A 116 -13.52 -12.03 -15.57
C VAL A 116 -14.09 -12.33 -14.19
N LEU A 117 -13.63 -11.64 -13.14
CA LEU A 117 -14.21 -11.83 -11.80
C LEU A 117 -15.67 -11.35 -11.73
N LEU A 118 -16.01 -10.28 -12.46
CA LEU A 118 -17.37 -9.79 -12.58
C LEU A 118 -18.25 -10.75 -13.39
N ASP A 119 -17.72 -11.34 -14.47
CA ASP A 119 -18.40 -12.38 -15.26
C ASP A 119 -18.65 -13.64 -14.42
N ILE A 120 -17.71 -14.04 -13.55
CA ILE A 120 -17.91 -15.14 -12.59
C ILE A 120 -19.04 -14.82 -11.61
N LEU A 121 -19.06 -13.60 -11.07
CA LEU A 121 -20.15 -13.17 -10.21
C LEU A 121 -21.48 -13.20 -10.96
N ASP A 122 -21.51 -12.72 -12.20
CA ASP A 122 -22.72 -12.75 -13.00
C ASP A 122 -23.18 -14.20 -13.27
N GLN A 123 -22.24 -15.09 -13.56
CA GLN A 123 -22.50 -16.53 -13.68
C GLN A 123 -23.10 -17.11 -12.40
N LEU A 124 -22.52 -16.81 -11.24
CA LEU A 124 -23.00 -17.33 -9.95
C LEU A 124 -24.39 -16.78 -9.56
N TYR A 125 -24.72 -15.54 -9.92
CA TYR A 125 -25.94 -14.87 -9.48
C TYR A 125 -27.09 -14.87 -10.50
N TYR A 126 -26.80 -14.85 -11.80
CA TYR A 126 -27.81 -14.66 -12.85
C TYR A 126 -28.06 -15.91 -13.69
N HIS A 127 -27.09 -16.85 -13.77
CA HIS A 127 -27.26 -18.07 -14.55
C HIS A 127 -27.72 -19.26 -13.67
N GLU A 128 -28.57 -20.11 -14.24
CA GLU A 128 -29.00 -21.37 -13.63
C GLU A 128 -27.87 -22.42 -13.72
N ILE A 129 -26.81 -22.20 -12.95
CA ILE A 129 -25.73 -23.18 -12.76
C ILE A 129 -26.23 -24.31 -11.84
N PRO A 130 -25.95 -25.60 -12.16
CA PRO A 130 -26.17 -26.72 -11.27
C PRO A 130 -25.50 -26.54 -9.90
N ASP A 131 -26.15 -27.02 -8.84
CA ASP A 131 -25.67 -26.84 -7.45
C ASP A 131 -24.23 -27.36 -7.26
N GLU A 132 -23.86 -28.48 -7.92
CA GLU A 132 -22.51 -29.05 -7.85
C GLU A 132 -21.45 -28.13 -8.46
N LYS A 133 -21.71 -27.58 -9.65
CA LYS A 133 -20.80 -26.63 -10.33
C LYS A 133 -20.70 -25.32 -9.54
N PHE A 134 -21.81 -24.86 -8.95
CA PHE A 134 -21.81 -23.71 -8.05
C PHE A 134 -20.90 -23.92 -6.83
N GLN A 135 -21.01 -25.06 -6.14
CA GLN A 135 -20.14 -25.37 -5.01
C GLN A 135 -18.67 -25.50 -5.43
N ARG A 136 -18.37 -26.15 -6.56
CA ARG A 136 -17.01 -26.26 -7.09
C ARG A 136 -16.38 -24.89 -7.37
N ILE A 137 -17.12 -23.96 -7.98
CA ILE A 137 -16.62 -22.59 -8.22
C ILE A 137 -16.38 -21.85 -6.89
N LEU A 138 -17.29 -21.97 -5.92
CA LEU A 138 -17.10 -21.36 -4.61
C LEU A 138 -15.90 -21.94 -3.86
N ASP A 139 -15.71 -23.25 -3.90
CA ASP A 139 -14.58 -23.94 -3.28
C ASP A 139 -13.26 -23.57 -3.97
N LEU A 140 -13.27 -23.39 -5.29
CA LEU A 140 -12.13 -22.87 -6.05
C LEU A 140 -11.77 -21.45 -5.62
N ILE A 141 -12.75 -20.55 -5.47
CA ILE A 141 -12.53 -19.17 -4.98
C ILE A 141 -11.99 -19.20 -3.55
N ASN A 142 -12.61 -19.99 -2.66
CA ASN A 142 -12.19 -20.12 -1.26
C ASN A 142 -10.75 -20.65 -1.14
N THR A 143 -10.44 -21.71 -1.89
CA THR A 143 -9.11 -22.33 -1.89
C THR A 143 -8.06 -21.39 -2.46
N THR A 144 -8.38 -20.68 -3.54
CA THR A 144 -7.47 -19.72 -4.18
C THR A 144 -7.20 -18.54 -3.27
N ALA A 145 -8.25 -17.94 -2.71
CA ALA A 145 -8.11 -16.84 -1.77
C ALA A 145 -7.35 -17.27 -0.51
N GLY A 146 -7.60 -18.46 0.03
CA GLY A 146 -6.85 -19.02 1.15
C GLY A 146 -5.35 -19.23 0.84
N LYS A 147 -5.02 -19.70 -0.37
CA LYS A 147 -3.62 -19.82 -0.82
C LYS A 147 -2.94 -18.47 -1.01
N LEU A 148 -3.63 -17.48 -1.58
CA LEU A 148 -3.11 -16.10 -1.74
C LEU A 148 -2.92 -15.40 -0.40
N ALA A 149 -3.86 -15.63 0.52
CA ALA A 149 -3.81 -15.16 1.89
C ALA A 149 -2.58 -15.74 2.62
N ALA A 150 -2.43 -17.06 2.63
CA ALA A 150 -1.29 -17.72 3.26
C ALA A 150 0.08 -17.26 2.71
N ASP A 151 0.14 -16.85 1.43
CA ASP A 151 1.36 -16.32 0.83
C ASP A 151 1.66 -14.86 1.21
N ARG A 152 0.68 -14.09 1.69
CA ARG A 152 0.91 -12.71 2.13
C ARG A 152 1.41 -12.69 3.56
N SER A 153 2.55 -12.04 3.77
CA SER A 153 3.07 -11.74 5.10
C SER A 153 2.62 -10.35 5.53
N THR A 154 1.79 -10.29 6.58
CA THR A 154 1.49 -9.06 7.32
C THR A 154 2.29 -9.07 8.62
N ALA A 155 3.27 -8.19 8.75
CA ALA A 155 4.15 -8.12 9.91
C ALA A 155 3.66 -7.08 10.94
N ILE A 156 2.35 -7.10 11.23
CA ILE A 156 1.70 -6.04 12.03
C ILE A 156 2.29 -5.94 13.45
N LEU A 157 2.45 -7.08 14.15
CA LEU A 157 2.96 -7.08 15.52
C LEU A 157 4.44 -6.62 15.60
N PRO A 158 5.38 -7.13 14.78
CA PRO A 158 6.74 -6.57 14.72
C PRO A 158 6.79 -5.07 14.40
N VAL A 159 5.89 -4.59 13.53
CA VAL A 159 5.81 -3.17 13.17
C VAL A 159 5.33 -2.33 14.35
N PHE A 160 4.28 -2.74 15.06
CA PHE A 160 3.86 -2.07 16.29
C PHE A 160 4.97 -2.04 17.34
N ALA A 161 5.71 -3.14 17.50
CA ALA A 161 6.84 -3.19 18.42
C ALA A 161 7.96 -2.21 18.00
N ALA A 162 8.27 -2.13 16.70
CA ALA A 162 9.28 -1.21 16.18
C ALA A 162 8.85 0.26 16.28
N GLU A 163 7.58 0.58 16.01
CA GLU A 163 7.01 1.92 16.21
C GLU A 163 7.02 2.32 17.67
N PHE A 164 6.58 1.42 18.56
CA PHE A 164 6.65 1.65 20.00
C PHE A 164 8.09 1.86 20.47
N GLN A 165 9.04 1.06 19.99
CA GLN A 165 10.46 1.22 20.28
C GLN A 165 10.98 2.58 19.77
N PHE A 166 10.56 3.02 18.59
CA PHE A 166 10.93 4.31 18.04
C PHE A 166 10.39 5.47 18.89
N ILE A 167 9.10 5.47 19.23
CA ILE A 167 8.45 6.50 20.05
C ILE A 167 9.06 6.52 21.46
N THR A 168 9.25 5.37 22.10
CA THR A 168 9.87 5.28 23.43
C THR A 168 11.32 5.74 23.42
N SER A 169 12.06 5.52 22.33
CA SER A 169 13.44 6.03 22.21
C SER A 169 13.51 7.57 22.17
N ILE A 170 12.52 8.22 21.56
CA ILE A 170 12.39 9.68 21.57
C ILE A 170 12.07 10.16 23.00
N GLY A 171 11.15 9.47 23.69
CA GLY A 171 10.83 9.76 25.09
C GLY A 171 12.01 9.58 26.03
N ALA A 172 12.76 8.49 25.87
CA ALA A 172 13.99 8.24 26.62
C ALA A 172 15.06 9.29 26.34
N ALA A 173 15.14 9.81 25.10
CA ALA A 173 16.02 10.92 24.77
C ALA A 173 15.64 12.20 25.55
N TYR A 174 14.35 12.57 25.58
CA TYR A 174 13.88 13.71 26.39
C TYR A 174 14.15 13.50 27.89
N TRP A 175 13.72 12.35 28.43
CA TRP A 175 13.88 12.00 29.84
C TRP A 175 15.34 12.06 30.27
N ARG A 176 16.24 11.55 29.43
CA ARG A 176 17.69 11.59 29.68
C ARG A 176 18.19 13.02 29.82
N VAL A 177 17.79 13.94 28.95
CA VAL A 177 18.30 15.31 28.98
C VAL A 177 17.71 16.10 30.16
N ILE A 178 16.48 15.82 30.57
CA ILE A 178 15.88 16.41 31.78
C ILE A 178 16.69 16.06 33.04
N GLY A 179 17.20 14.82 33.13
CA GLY A 179 18.00 14.37 34.26
C GLY A 179 19.47 14.81 34.26
N MET A 180 19.92 15.59 33.26
CA MET A 180 21.31 16.04 33.17
C MET A 180 21.48 17.42 33.83
N GLU A 181 22.31 17.49 34.87
CA GLU A 181 22.76 18.78 35.40
C GLU A 181 23.66 19.49 34.37
N PRO A 182 23.49 20.81 34.16
CA PRO A 182 24.35 21.58 33.28
C PRO A 182 25.80 21.56 33.78
N HIS A 183 26.69 20.93 33.02
CA HIS A 183 28.12 20.86 33.33
C HIS A 183 28.96 21.26 32.10
N PRO A 184 30.20 21.75 32.28
CA PRO A 184 31.07 22.20 31.18
C PRO A 184 31.36 21.14 30.09
N GLY A 185 31.06 19.86 30.33
CA GLY A 185 31.19 18.77 29.36
C GLY A 185 29.86 18.24 28.79
N LEU A 186 28.72 18.74 29.27
CA LEU A 186 27.37 18.30 28.89
C LEU A 186 26.65 19.41 28.12
N TRP A 187 26.41 19.15 26.84
CA TRP A 187 25.85 20.11 25.90
C TRP A 187 24.38 19.78 25.66
N THR A 188 23.52 20.19 26.59
CA THR A 188 22.06 19.96 26.55
C THR A 188 21.41 20.50 25.27
N ASN A 189 21.92 21.60 24.73
CA ASN A 189 21.51 22.17 23.44
C ASN A 189 21.80 21.24 22.26
N ILE A 190 22.94 20.54 22.24
CA ILE A 190 23.28 19.57 21.19
C ILE A 190 22.29 18.40 21.18
N GLU A 191 21.86 17.94 22.35
CA GLU A 191 20.88 16.87 22.47
C GLU A 191 19.49 17.30 21.97
N ALA A 192 19.06 18.53 22.30
CA ALA A 192 17.83 19.11 21.77
C ALA A 192 17.82 19.14 20.23
N TYR A 193 18.91 19.59 19.62
CA TYR A 193 19.06 19.60 18.17
C TYR A 193 19.14 18.20 17.57
N SER A 194 19.74 17.23 18.27
CA SER A 194 19.74 15.83 17.85
C SER A 194 18.31 15.28 17.74
N ILE A 195 17.44 15.61 18.70
CA ILE A 195 16.01 15.27 18.66
C ILE A 195 15.30 16.03 17.54
N ALA A 196 15.55 17.34 17.40
CA ALA A 196 14.97 18.14 16.32
C ALA A 196 15.37 17.64 14.93
N MET A 197 16.56 17.07 14.76
CA MET A 197 17.02 16.49 13.49
C MET A 197 16.45 15.09 13.19
N SER A 198 15.87 14.40 14.17
CA SER A 198 15.16 13.14 13.96
C SER A 198 13.68 13.34 13.63
N ALA A 199 13.09 14.44 14.11
CA ALA A 199 11.69 14.80 13.89
C ALA A 199 11.23 14.84 12.41
N PRO A 200 12.07 15.21 11.41
CA PRO A 200 11.67 15.13 10.00
C PRO A 200 11.28 13.72 9.57
N PHE A 201 11.75 12.67 10.25
CA PHE A 201 11.48 11.27 9.92
C PHE A 201 10.25 10.70 10.64
N LEU A 202 9.47 11.52 11.35
CA LEU A 202 8.23 11.06 11.99
C LEU A 202 7.21 10.52 10.98
N TYR A 203 7.22 11.01 9.73
CA TYR A 203 6.43 10.43 8.63
C TYR A 203 6.67 8.92 8.41
N MET A 204 7.79 8.36 8.88
CA MET A 204 8.04 6.92 8.77
C MET A 204 7.03 6.09 9.55
N VAL A 205 6.42 6.64 10.61
CA VAL A 205 5.36 5.98 11.37
C VAL A 205 4.17 5.64 10.45
N PRO A 206 3.47 6.60 9.82
CA PRO A 206 2.40 6.25 8.89
C PRO A 206 2.88 5.44 7.68
N ALA A 207 4.08 5.68 7.15
CA ALA A 207 4.58 4.93 6.00
C ALA A 207 4.77 3.43 6.29
N VAL A 208 5.38 3.09 7.42
CA VAL A 208 5.66 1.70 7.83
C VAL A 208 4.37 1.02 8.28
N PHE A 209 3.51 1.72 9.03
CA PHE A 209 2.18 1.24 9.41
C PHE A 209 1.34 0.82 8.19
N LEU A 210 1.20 1.71 7.21
CA LEU A 210 0.43 1.44 5.99
C LEU A 210 1.04 0.32 5.16
N SER A 211 2.37 0.25 5.08
CA SER A 211 3.07 -0.85 4.42
C SER A 211 2.78 -2.19 5.10
N ALA A 212 2.82 -2.23 6.43
CA ALA A 212 2.58 -3.44 7.22
C ALA A 212 1.16 -4.00 7.06
N ILE A 213 0.18 -3.09 6.96
CA ILE A 213 -1.23 -3.42 6.71
C ILE A 213 -1.40 -4.07 5.35
N ILE A 214 -0.81 -3.48 4.30
CA ILE A 214 -0.92 -4.02 2.95
C ILE A 214 -0.20 -5.38 2.86
N GLY A 215 0.93 -5.52 3.56
CA GLY A 215 1.76 -6.71 3.53
C GLY A 215 2.46 -6.88 2.18
N VAL A 216 3.15 -8.00 2.00
CA VAL A 216 3.82 -8.38 0.74
C VAL A 216 3.73 -9.89 0.53
N SER A 217 3.83 -10.33 -0.73
CA SER A 217 3.98 -11.76 -1.05
C SER A 217 5.28 -12.33 -0.46
N GLN A 218 5.24 -13.51 0.16
CA GLN A 218 6.40 -14.18 0.73
C GLN A 218 7.32 -14.80 -0.33
N THR A 219 6.80 -15.11 -1.51
CA THR A 219 7.62 -15.65 -2.60
C THR A 219 7.30 -14.98 -3.92
N GLU A 220 8.29 -14.95 -4.82
CA GLU A 220 8.14 -14.36 -6.14
C GLU A 220 7.17 -15.16 -7.03
N ARG A 221 7.14 -16.50 -6.88
CA ARG A 221 6.50 -17.44 -7.82
C ARG A 221 5.16 -18.01 -7.34
N SER A 222 4.78 -17.80 -6.08
CA SER A 222 3.53 -18.30 -5.49
C SER A 222 2.31 -17.72 -6.18
N ILE A 223 2.17 -16.39 -6.20
CA ILE A 223 1.03 -15.67 -6.76
C ILE A 223 0.75 -16.08 -8.21
N PRO A 224 1.70 -16.00 -9.16
CA PRO A 224 1.41 -16.38 -10.54
C PRO A 224 1.01 -17.85 -10.69
N ARG A 225 1.60 -18.75 -9.89
CA ARG A 225 1.23 -20.17 -9.90
C ARG A 225 -0.19 -20.38 -9.37
N ILE A 226 -0.56 -19.70 -8.29
CA ILE A 226 -1.90 -19.80 -7.68
C ILE A 226 -2.95 -19.22 -8.64
N LEU A 227 -2.69 -18.03 -9.19
CA LEU A 227 -3.59 -17.38 -10.16
C LEU A 227 -3.73 -18.18 -11.45
N LYS A 228 -2.63 -18.71 -11.99
CA LYS A 228 -2.67 -19.59 -13.16
C LYS A 228 -3.55 -20.82 -12.90
N GLY A 229 -3.35 -21.50 -11.78
CA GLY A 229 -4.18 -22.65 -11.41
C GLY A 229 -5.66 -22.28 -11.22
N PHE A 230 -5.94 -21.09 -10.68
CA PHE A 230 -7.30 -20.58 -10.56
C PHE A 230 -7.97 -20.39 -11.93
N TYR A 231 -7.30 -19.71 -12.86
CA TYR A 231 -7.87 -19.46 -14.19
C TYR A 231 -7.98 -20.72 -15.04
N GLU A 232 -7.02 -21.65 -14.95
CA GLU A 232 -7.08 -22.94 -15.65
C GLU A 232 -8.25 -23.81 -15.16
N GLU A 233 -8.45 -23.90 -13.84
CA GLU A 233 -9.54 -24.68 -13.26
C GLU A 233 -10.90 -24.03 -13.52
N LEU A 234 -10.96 -22.69 -13.48
CA LEU A 234 -12.17 -21.95 -13.83
C LEU A 234 -12.56 -22.18 -15.30
N ALA A 235 -11.59 -22.19 -16.22
CA ALA A 235 -11.83 -22.47 -17.64
C ALA A 235 -12.38 -23.89 -17.84
N ARG A 236 -11.83 -24.89 -17.14
CA ARG A 236 -12.35 -26.28 -17.18
C ARG A 236 -13.79 -26.37 -16.70
N GLU A 237 -14.12 -25.70 -15.60
CA GLU A 237 -15.48 -25.66 -15.09
C GLU A 237 -16.44 -24.96 -16.07
N GLN A 238 -15.96 -23.96 -16.83
CA GLN A 238 -16.76 -23.30 -17.88
C GLN A 238 -16.95 -24.19 -19.11
N GLU A 239 -15.92 -24.92 -19.55
CA GLU A 239 -15.95 -25.79 -20.73
C GLU A 239 -16.76 -27.07 -20.55
N GLN A 240 -16.89 -27.59 -19.32
CA GLN A 240 -17.60 -28.84 -19.06
C GLN A 240 -19.07 -28.70 -19.50
N PRO A 241 -19.48 -29.28 -20.64
CA PRO A 241 -20.88 -29.22 -21.07
C PRO A 241 -21.69 -29.94 -20.00
N SER A 242 -22.88 -29.43 -19.70
CA SER A 242 -23.85 -30.11 -18.87
C SER A 242 -24.26 -31.40 -19.58
N ASN A 243 -23.46 -32.46 -19.46
CA ASN A 243 -23.71 -33.79 -20.01
C ASN A 243 -24.94 -34.45 -19.37
N GLU A 244 -25.52 -33.83 -18.33
CA GLU A 244 -26.84 -34.20 -17.84
C GLU A 244 -27.92 -33.64 -18.78
N LYS A 245 -28.39 -34.52 -19.67
CA LYS A 245 -29.67 -34.45 -20.37
C LYS A 245 -29.76 -33.50 -21.57
N MET A 246 -28.96 -33.79 -22.58
CA MET A 246 -29.58 -34.02 -23.89
C MET A 246 -29.75 -35.53 -24.04
N GLU A 247 -30.61 -36.10 -23.19
CA GLU A 247 -31.34 -37.30 -23.58
C GLU A 247 -32.21 -36.81 -24.71
N VAL A 248 -31.67 -36.92 -25.92
CA VAL A 248 -32.41 -36.73 -27.17
C VAL A 248 -33.52 -37.75 -27.07
N VAL A 249 -34.66 -37.31 -26.52
CA VAL A 249 -35.94 -37.93 -26.79
C VAL A 249 -36.10 -37.75 -28.29
N SER A 250 -35.58 -38.73 -29.02
CA SER A 250 -35.87 -38.99 -30.41
C SER A 250 -37.36 -39.30 -30.48
N LEU A 251 -38.17 -38.24 -30.44
CA LEU A 251 -39.51 -38.25 -31.04
C LEU A 251 -39.28 -38.22 -32.55
N GLU A 252 -38.89 -39.38 -33.05
CA GLU A 252 -39.03 -39.79 -34.43
C GLU A 252 -40.54 -39.92 -34.70
N ASN A 253 -41.20 -38.78 -34.89
CA ASN A 253 -42.53 -38.68 -35.50
C ASN A 253 -42.90 -37.20 -35.66
N GLN A 254 -42.63 -36.63 -36.84
CA GLN A 254 -43.65 -35.91 -37.62
C GLN A 254 -43.07 -35.42 -38.96
N SER A 255 -43.53 -36.11 -40.01
CA SER A 255 -44.19 -35.54 -41.19
C SER A 255 -43.49 -34.39 -41.93
N GLN A 256 -43.02 -34.76 -43.12
CA GLN A 256 -42.88 -33.89 -44.28
C GLN A 256 -44.15 -33.04 -44.47
N VAL A 257 -44.01 -31.72 -44.34
CA VAL A 257 -44.90 -30.76 -44.99
C VAL A 257 -44.00 -29.91 -45.87
N GLU A 258 -43.96 -30.27 -47.15
CA GLU A 258 -43.61 -29.34 -48.23
C GLU A 258 -44.63 -28.20 -48.20
N LEU A 259 -44.16 -26.97 -48.02
CA LEU A 259 -44.92 -25.80 -48.43
C LEU A 259 -43.99 -24.82 -49.16
N GLU A 260 -44.39 -24.55 -50.39
CA GLU A 260 -43.75 -23.65 -51.34
C GLU A 260 -43.71 -22.18 -50.87
N SER A 261 -42.69 -21.50 -51.38
CA SER A 261 -42.43 -20.06 -51.44
C SER A 261 -43.69 -19.21 -51.76
N PRO A 262 -43.76 -17.93 -51.32
CA PRO A 262 -43.22 -16.89 -52.19
C PRO A 262 -42.47 -15.75 -51.49
N ALA A 263 -41.57 -15.17 -52.30
CA ALA A 263 -40.81 -13.95 -52.12
C ALA A 263 -41.57 -12.78 -51.48
N ALA A 264 -40.93 -12.16 -50.49
CA ALA A 264 -41.13 -10.75 -50.16
C ALA A 264 -39.81 -10.18 -49.62
N ASP A 265 -39.31 -9.17 -50.32
CA ASP A 265 -38.16 -8.35 -49.96
C ASP A 265 -38.37 -7.73 -48.57
N GLU A 266 -37.64 -8.23 -47.57
CA GLU A 266 -37.40 -7.51 -46.33
C GLU A 266 -35.90 -7.47 -46.10
N GLU A 267 -35.33 -6.29 -46.32
CA GLU A 267 -33.95 -5.90 -46.04
C GLU A 267 -33.71 -5.93 -44.51
N LYS A 268 -33.68 -7.14 -43.93
CA LYS A 268 -33.25 -7.37 -42.56
C LYS A 268 -31.74 -7.16 -42.53
N GLY A 269 -31.32 -5.98 -42.08
CA GLY A 269 -29.95 -5.71 -41.68
C GLY A 269 -29.49 -6.81 -40.73
N ILE A 270 -28.68 -7.73 -41.25
CA ILE A 270 -28.03 -8.78 -40.49
C ILE A 270 -27.08 -8.04 -39.54
N ILE A 271 -27.54 -7.78 -38.31
CA ILE A 271 -26.67 -7.46 -37.20
C ILE A 271 -25.88 -8.74 -36.97
N THR A 272 -24.77 -8.86 -37.68
CA THR A 272 -23.76 -9.87 -37.42
C THR A 272 -23.24 -9.52 -36.04
N ILE A 273 -23.81 -10.15 -35.00
CA ILE A 273 -23.23 -10.15 -33.66
C ILE A 273 -21.93 -10.92 -33.85
N VAL A 274 -20.86 -10.19 -34.15
CA VAL A 274 -19.51 -10.73 -34.07
C VAL A 274 -19.33 -11.04 -32.60
N GLU A 275 -19.53 -12.31 -32.23
CA GLU A 275 -19.07 -12.82 -30.95
C GLU A 275 -17.57 -12.58 -30.93
N GLU A 276 -17.13 -11.52 -30.24
CA GLU A 276 -15.73 -11.31 -29.95
C GLU A 276 -15.25 -12.57 -29.25
N GLU A 277 -14.45 -13.36 -29.96
CA GLU A 277 -13.84 -14.56 -29.45
C GLU A 277 -13.11 -14.20 -28.15
N LYS A 278 -13.68 -14.62 -27.00
CA LYS A 278 -13.13 -14.32 -25.68
C LYS A 278 -11.75 -14.97 -25.61
N LYS A 279 -10.71 -14.19 -25.91
CA LYS A 279 -9.33 -14.66 -25.82
C LYS A 279 -9.09 -15.12 -24.39
N PRO A 280 -8.60 -16.36 -24.17
CA PRO A 280 -8.35 -16.86 -22.84
C PRO A 280 -7.36 -15.94 -22.13
N ILE A 281 -7.64 -15.61 -20.86
CA ILE A 281 -6.70 -14.86 -20.04
C ILE A 281 -5.46 -15.74 -19.84
N THR A 282 -4.41 -15.46 -20.61
CA THR A 282 -3.13 -16.14 -20.45
C THR A 282 -2.34 -15.43 -19.36
N VAL A 283 -2.28 -16.01 -18.16
CA VAL A 283 -1.29 -15.61 -17.16
C VAL A 283 0.09 -15.97 -17.69
N ASN A 284 0.82 -14.98 -18.20
CA ASN A 284 2.14 -15.22 -18.76
C ASN A 284 3.12 -15.59 -17.62
N GLY A 285 3.43 -16.88 -17.48
CA GLY A 285 4.41 -17.34 -16.48
C GLY A 285 5.84 -16.82 -16.72
N LYS A 286 6.10 -16.17 -17.86
CA LYS A 286 7.38 -15.53 -18.20
C LYS A 286 7.35 -14.01 -18.04
N GLN A 287 6.29 -13.46 -17.44
CA GLN A 287 6.20 -12.03 -17.19
C GLN A 287 7.42 -11.57 -16.40
N THR A 288 8.06 -10.51 -16.89
CA THR A 288 9.30 -9.99 -16.32
C THR A 288 9.02 -9.38 -14.95
N ILE A 289 10.00 -9.43 -14.05
CA ILE A 289 9.92 -8.76 -12.75
C ILE A 289 9.56 -7.27 -12.92
N LEU A 290 10.02 -6.64 -14.02
CA LEU A 290 9.74 -5.25 -14.36
C LEU A 290 8.26 -4.99 -14.63
N GLU A 291 7.57 -5.87 -15.36
CA GLU A 291 6.12 -5.74 -15.59
C GLU A 291 5.34 -5.89 -14.28
N ARG A 292 5.71 -6.85 -13.42
CA ARG A 292 5.10 -6.96 -12.07
C ARG A 292 5.30 -5.68 -11.25
N ILE A 293 6.49 -5.13 -11.32
CA ILE A 293 6.86 -3.86 -10.67
C ILE A 293 6.00 -2.70 -11.22
N ALA A 294 5.84 -2.61 -12.54
CA ALA A 294 5.06 -1.57 -13.21
C ALA A 294 3.56 -1.67 -12.94
N HIS A 295 3.03 -2.86 -12.68
CA HIS A 295 1.61 -3.06 -12.38
C HIS A 295 1.26 -2.99 -10.88
N GLY A 296 2.20 -2.57 -10.04
CA GLY A 296 1.94 -2.32 -8.62
C GLY A 296 2.27 -3.48 -7.69
N GLY A 297 3.12 -4.41 -8.13
CA GLY A 297 3.77 -5.40 -7.25
C GLY A 297 4.70 -4.77 -6.20
N MET A 298 4.96 -3.46 -6.28
CA MET A 298 5.55 -2.65 -5.21
C MET A 298 4.57 -1.54 -4.80
N TYR A 299 3.84 -1.74 -3.70
CA TYR A 299 2.75 -0.82 -3.32
C TYR A 299 3.19 0.61 -2.96
N SER A 300 4.45 0.80 -2.58
CA SER A 300 5.04 2.12 -2.32
C SER A 300 5.53 2.84 -3.59
N TRP A 301 5.41 2.20 -4.75
CA TRP A 301 5.70 2.77 -6.06
C TRP A 301 4.57 2.51 -7.03
N ARG A 302 3.70 3.52 -7.19
CA ARG A 302 2.61 3.50 -8.18
C ARG A 302 2.68 4.76 -9.04
N PRO A 303 3.47 4.76 -10.13
CA PRO A 303 3.57 5.94 -11.00
C PRO A 303 2.21 6.32 -11.62
N GLU A 304 1.24 5.38 -11.65
CA GLU A 304 -0.10 5.63 -12.16
C GLU A 304 -0.87 6.70 -11.37
N ILE A 305 -0.48 7.00 -10.13
CA ILE A 305 -1.15 8.02 -9.30
C ILE A 305 -0.93 9.43 -9.85
N LEU A 306 0.16 9.64 -10.61
CA LEU A 306 0.53 10.93 -11.19
C LEU A 306 0.06 11.06 -12.64
N LEU A 307 -0.51 10.01 -13.22
CA LEU A 307 -1.08 10.08 -14.57
C LEU A 307 -2.30 11.02 -14.59
N PRO A 308 -2.45 11.90 -15.61
CA PRO A 308 -3.57 12.84 -15.69
C PRO A 308 -4.94 12.20 -15.50
N ARG A 309 -5.14 11.01 -16.08
CA ARG A 309 -6.39 10.22 -15.98
C ARG A 309 -6.75 9.80 -14.55
N ASN A 310 -5.76 9.67 -13.67
CA ASN A 310 -5.92 9.19 -12.30
C ASN A 310 -5.69 10.30 -11.26
N LEU A 311 -5.22 11.47 -11.69
CA LEU A 311 -4.79 12.53 -10.79
C LEU A 311 -5.93 13.03 -9.91
N SER A 312 -7.14 13.20 -10.47
CA SER A 312 -8.32 13.63 -9.71
C SER A 312 -8.68 12.66 -8.57
N LYS A 313 -8.57 11.36 -8.82
CA LYS A 313 -8.83 10.30 -7.82
C LYS A 313 -7.70 10.18 -6.79
N SER A 314 -6.47 10.53 -7.18
CA SER A 314 -5.26 10.37 -6.34
C SER A 314 -4.90 11.64 -5.56
N TRP A 315 -5.46 12.79 -5.93
CA TRP A 315 -5.17 14.09 -5.32
C TRP A 315 -5.40 14.13 -3.80
N PRO A 316 -6.48 13.55 -3.25
CA PRO A 316 -6.66 13.51 -1.79
C PRO A 316 -5.53 12.74 -1.08
N HIS A 317 -5.04 11.65 -1.68
CA HIS A 317 -3.95 10.84 -1.13
C HIS A 317 -2.61 11.57 -1.19
N ILE A 318 -2.32 12.25 -2.30
CA ILE A 318 -1.11 13.09 -2.47
C ILE A 318 -1.13 14.25 -1.48
N THR A 319 -2.27 14.91 -1.33
CA THR A 319 -2.44 16.03 -0.40
C THR A 319 -2.20 15.58 1.05
N LEU A 320 -2.83 14.47 1.46
CA LEU A 320 -2.65 13.91 2.80
C LEU A 320 -1.19 13.52 3.07
N ALA A 321 -0.54 12.83 2.12
CA ALA A 321 0.86 12.44 2.22
C ALA A 321 1.79 13.67 2.33
N THR A 322 1.52 14.71 1.54
CA THR A 322 2.28 15.97 1.58
C THR A 322 2.14 16.67 2.93
N ILE A 323 0.91 16.74 3.46
CA ILE A 323 0.63 17.33 4.78
C ILE A 323 1.39 16.58 5.89
N MET A 324 1.36 15.24 5.88
CA MET A 324 2.10 14.42 6.85
C MET A 324 3.61 14.76 6.84
N VAL A 325 4.24 14.74 5.67
CA VAL A 325 5.68 15.03 5.53
C VAL A 325 6.02 16.47 5.92
N LEU A 326 5.24 17.45 5.46
CA LEU A 326 5.47 18.87 5.77
C LEU A 326 5.37 19.15 7.27
N LEU A 327 4.39 18.54 7.94
CA LEU A 327 4.20 18.74 9.37
C LEU A 327 5.30 18.07 10.20
N SER A 328 5.84 16.91 9.80
CA SER A 328 7.03 16.33 10.45
C SER A 328 8.23 17.29 10.39
N VAL A 329 8.47 17.92 9.23
CA VAL A 329 9.55 18.93 9.08
C VAL A 329 9.23 20.21 9.84
N PHE A 330 7.96 20.63 9.87
CA PHE A 330 7.54 21.81 10.63
C PHE A 330 7.81 21.63 12.12
N VAL A 331 7.51 20.46 12.70
CA VAL A 331 7.83 20.13 14.10
C VAL A 331 9.34 20.20 14.34
N ALA A 332 10.14 19.63 13.43
CA ALA A 332 11.59 19.69 13.48
C ALA A 332 12.13 21.13 13.48
N GLY A 333 11.62 21.95 12.56
CA GLY A 333 11.96 23.36 12.43
C GLY A 333 11.50 24.16 13.66
N TRP A 334 10.31 23.89 14.18
CA TRP A 334 9.79 24.55 15.38
C TRP A 334 10.71 24.31 16.58
N ILE A 335 11.09 23.05 16.85
CA ILE A 335 11.99 22.71 17.95
C ILE A 335 13.34 23.41 17.74
N SER A 336 13.95 23.28 16.55
CA SER A 336 15.25 23.90 16.24
C SER A 336 15.22 25.42 16.35
N TYR A 337 14.18 26.08 15.86
CA TYR A 337 13.99 27.54 15.94
C TYR A 337 13.92 28.04 17.39
N ARG A 338 13.37 27.21 18.29
CA ARG A 338 13.17 27.53 19.71
C ARG A 338 14.36 27.14 20.58
N VAL A 339 15.46 26.62 20.04
CA VAL A 339 16.70 26.46 20.83
C VAL A 339 17.47 27.78 20.83
N PRO A 340 17.91 28.31 22.00
CA PRO A 340 18.70 29.54 22.04
C PRO A 340 20.03 29.46 21.27
N PRO A 341 20.43 30.53 20.54
CA PRO A 341 19.66 31.76 20.33
C PRO A 341 18.45 31.50 19.42
N GLU A 342 17.28 32.02 19.80
CA GLU A 342 16.05 31.79 19.05
C GLU A 342 16.13 32.42 17.66
N GLY A 343 15.81 31.62 16.63
CA GLY A 343 15.82 32.10 15.26
C GLY A 343 16.14 31.04 14.22
N PHE A 344 16.17 31.49 12.97
CA PHE A 344 16.56 30.66 11.84
C PHE A 344 18.09 30.56 11.74
N ASP A 345 18.62 29.40 12.10
CA ASP A 345 20.05 29.09 12.10
C ASP A 345 20.44 28.11 10.97
N CYS A 346 21.68 27.63 10.99
CA CYS A 346 22.17 26.65 10.02
C CYS A 346 21.44 25.30 10.09
N ARG A 347 20.83 24.95 11.24
CA ARG A 347 20.13 23.66 11.43
C ARG A 347 18.76 23.70 10.79
N ASN A 348 18.04 24.80 10.97
CA ASN A 348 16.80 25.07 10.25
C ASN A 348 17.05 25.05 8.74
N ALA A 349 18.15 25.65 8.27
CA ALA A 349 18.55 25.56 6.87
C ALA A 349 18.79 24.12 6.40
N GLY A 350 19.41 23.28 7.23
CA GLY A 350 19.59 21.85 6.95
C GLY A 350 18.26 21.08 6.85
N GLN A 351 17.30 21.34 7.75
CA GLN A 351 15.96 20.75 7.71
C GLN A 351 15.18 21.21 6.46
N MET A 352 15.28 22.49 6.10
CA MET A 352 14.69 23.02 4.86
C MET A 352 15.34 22.45 3.60
N ALA A 353 16.64 22.20 3.62
CA ALA A 353 17.34 21.53 2.51
C ALA A 353 16.89 20.07 2.35
N LEU A 354 16.65 19.36 3.46
CA LEU A 354 16.09 18.00 3.44
C LEU A 354 14.67 18.02 2.86
N LEU A 355 13.81 18.93 3.30
CA LEU A 355 12.48 19.11 2.73
C LEU A 355 12.53 19.47 1.23
N GLY A 356 13.42 20.38 0.85
CA GLY A 356 13.65 20.76 -0.54
C GLY A 356 14.04 19.57 -1.40
N THR A 357 14.86 18.66 -0.87
CA THR A 357 15.24 17.40 -1.54
C THR A 357 14.01 16.52 -1.79
N TRP A 358 13.13 16.35 -0.80
CA TRP A 358 11.90 15.58 -0.93
C TRP A 358 10.90 16.20 -1.91
N LEU A 359 10.70 17.52 -1.84
CA LEU A 359 9.81 18.25 -2.75
C LEU A 359 10.33 18.21 -4.19
N LEU A 360 11.64 18.36 -4.39
CA LEU A 360 12.27 18.26 -5.71
C LEU A 360 12.15 16.84 -6.26
N SER A 361 12.33 15.82 -5.41
CA SER A 361 12.12 14.42 -5.78
C SER A 361 10.69 14.16 -6.24
N PHE A 362 9.70 14.65 -5.49
CA PHE A 362 8.28 14.56 -5.86
C PHE A 362 7.99 15.30 -7.18
N ALA A 363 8.45 16.54 -7.32
CA ALA A 363 8.26 17.35 -8.51
C ALA A 363 8.90 16.71 -9.75
N PHE A 364 10.10 16.14 -9.60
CA PHE A 364 10.77 15.40 -10.68
C PHE A 364 9.92 14.22 -11.15
N GLU A 365 9.43 13.39 -10.23
CA GLU A 365 8.59 12.24 -10.56
C GLU A 365 7.28 12.68 -11.24
N PHE A 366 6.64 13.74 -10.75
CA PHE A 366 5.44 14.31 -11.35
C PHE A 366 5.69 14.80 -12.78
N VAL A 367 6.70 15.65 -13.00
CA VAL A 367 7.04 16.18 -14.33
C VAL A 367 7.46 15.05 -15.27
N PHE A 368 8.23 14.07 -14.79
CA PHE A 368 8.69 12.95 -15.60
C PHE A 368 7.53 12.05 -16.03
N VAL A 369 6.62 11.69 -15.14
CA VAL A 369 5.44 10.87 -15.48
C VAL A 369 4.55 11.62 -16.48
N LEU A 370 4.34 12.93 -16.30
CA LEU A 370 3.58 13.76 -17.26
C LEU A 370 4.25 13.84 -18.64
N ALA A 371 5.57 14.03 -18.67
CA ALA A 371 6.34 14.07 -19.91
C ALA A 371 6.27 12.72 -20.64
N MET A 372 6.44 11.62 -19.90
CA MET A 372 6.34 10.26 -20.44
C MET A 372 4.93 9.92 -20.91
N ASP A 373 3.89 10.44 -20.26
CA ASP A 373 2.50 10.25 -20.72
C ASP A 373 2.23 10.96 -22.05
N ARG A 374 2.80 12.16 -22.26
CA ARG A 374 2.70 12.86 -23.55
C ARG A 374 3.48 12.19 -24.68
N LEU A 375 4.61 11.56 -24.36
CA LEU A 375 5.48 10.86 -25.32
C LEU A 375 5.03 9.42 -25.63
N SER A 376 3.93 8.95 -25.02
CA SER A 376 3.59 7.54 -24.83
C SER A 376 3.15 6.73 -26.07
N HIS A 377 3.38 7.20 -27.30
CA HIS A 377 3.19 6.38 -28.49
C HIS A 377 4.22 5.24 -28.65
N LEU A 378 5.28 5.19 -27.83
CA LEU A 378 6.37 4.21 -27.94
C LEU A 378 6.28 3.12 -26.85
N GLN A 379 6.17 1.85 -27.28
CA GLN A 379 5.95 0.65 -26.47
C GLN A 379 7.13 0.25 -25.54
N LEU A 380 8.28 0.92 -25.62
CA LEU A 380 9.51 0.71 -24.82
C LEU A 380 9.46 1.30 -23.38
N ARG A 381 8.26 1.47 -22.81
CA ARG A 381 7.94 2.49 -21.80
C ARG A 381 8.28 2.15 -20.34
N GLU A 382 8.14 0.90 -19.92
CA GLU A 382 8.08 0.57 -18.49
C GLU A 382 9.46 0.36 -17.86
N SER A 383 10.41 -0.22 -18.58
CA SER A 383 11.77 -0.45 -18.07
C SER A 383 12.52 0.86 -17.82
N TRP A 384 12.46 1.80 -18.76
CA TRP A 384 13.10 3.12 -18.63
C TRP A 384 12.52 3.95 -17.49
N LEU A 385 11.19 3.93 -17.31
CA LEU A 385 10.54 4.61 -16.20
C LEU A 385 11.05 4.07 -14.87
N TYR A 386 11.13 2.75 -14.72
CA TYR A 386 11.64 2.13 -13.52
C TYR A 386 13.11 2.48 -13.26
N GLU A 387 14.00 2.35 -14.25
CA GLU A 387 15.44 2.60 -14.10
C GLU A 387 15.74 4.06 -13.73
N ILE A 388 15.07 5.02 -14.39
CA ILE A 388 15.24 6.45 -14.09
C ILE A 388 14.74 6.77 -12.68
N MET A 389 13.58 6.22 -12.29
CA MET A 389 13.05 6.39 -10.94
C MET A 389 13.97 5.77 -9.89
N PHE A 390 14.54 4.60 -10.18
CA PHE A 390 15.52 3.95 -9.32
C PHE A 390 16.74 4.84 -9.07
N VAL A 391 17.39 5.32 -10.15
CA VAL A 391 18.56 6.19 -10.02
C VAL A 391 18.21 7.47 -9.25
N LYS A 392 17.07 8.09 -9.56
CA LYS A 392 16.59 9.28 -8.84
C LYS A 392 16.34 8.99 -7.37
N ASP A 393 15.70 7.87 -7.01
CA ASP A 393 15.43 7.49 -5.62
C ASP A 393 16.74 7.20 -4.86
N CYS A 394 17.71 6.54 -5.48
CA CYS A 394 19.03 6.33 -4.91
C CYS A 394 19.78 7.65 -4.66
N VAL A 395 19.77 8.60 -5.62
CA VAL A 395 20.43 9.90 -5.44
C VAL A 395 19.78 10.71 -4.33
N MET A 396 18.44 10.81 -4.32
CA MET A 396 17.71 11.59 -3.31
C MET A 396 17.79 10.93 -1.92
N GLY A 397 17.70 9.59 -1.87
CA GLY A 397 17.89 8.83 -0.64
C GLY A 397 19.31 8.98 -0.09
N ALA A 398 20.34 8.90 -0.95
CA ALA A 398 21.72 9.14 -0.56
C ALA A 398 21.94 10.56 -0.04
N ALA A 399 21.34 11.58 -0.68
CA ALA A 399 21.40 12.97 -0.21
C ALA A 399 20.81 13.12 1.20
N ALA A 400 19.65 12.50 1.47
CA ALA A 400 19.04 12.49 2.80
C ALA A 400 19.90 11.75 3.84
N VAL A 401 20.52 10.62 3.47
CA VAL A 401 21.47 9.90 4.35
C VAL A 401 22.71 10.75 4.64
N VAL A 402 23.27 11.42 3.63
CA VAL A 402 24.39 12.34 3.81
C VAL A 402 24.01 13.47 4.76
N MET A 403 22.79 14.03 4.65
CA MET A 403 22.29 15.02 5.60
C MET A 403 22.23 14.48 7.03
N ILE A 404 21.77 13.23 7.24
CA ILE A 404 21.80 12.58 8.56
C ILE A 404 23.25 12.47 9.06
N LEU A 405 24.20 12.06 8.21
CA LEU A 405 25.61 11.91 8.57
C LEU A 405 26.30 13.25 8.87
N VAL A 406 25.98 14.30 8.13
CA VAL A 406 26.46 15.68 8.35
C VAL A 406 26.09 16.18 9.76
N VAL A 407 24.86 15.84 10.21
CA VAL A 407 24.44 16.09 11.60
C VAL A 407 25.35 15.35 12.60
N GLN A 408 25.78 14.12 12.28
CA GLN A 408 26.61 13.30 13.18
C GLN A 408 28.05 13.72 13.27
N VAL A 409 28.63 14.14 12.15
CA VAL A 409 29.97 14.72 12.14
C VAL A 409 30.00 16.02 12.97
N GLY A 410 28.82 16.59 13.26
CA GLY A 410 28.70 17.80 14.06
C GLY A 410 29.01 19.05 13.24
N ILE A 411 28.79 19.02 11.93
CA ILE A 411 28.94 20.21 11.08
C ILE A 411 28.00 21.33 11.56
N PHE A 412 26.81 20.98 12.06
CA PHE A 412 25.88 21.91 12.68
C PHE A 412 26.21 22.27 14.14
N ASN A 413 27.34 21.82 14.69
CA ASN A 413 27.79 22.18 16.04
C ASN A 413 28.91 23.25 16.00
N ARG A 414 29.08 23.95 14.87
CA ARG A 414 30.00 25.09 14.75
C ARG A 414 29.45 26.31 15.47
N CYS A 415 30.34 27.21 15.90
CA CYS A 415 29.99 28.46 16.59
C CYS A 415 29.02 29.35 15.78
N ASP A 416 29.10 29.32 14.45
CA ASP A 416 28.21 30.08 13.56
C ASP A 416 26.74 29.67 13.72
N CYS A 417 26.49 28.38 13.97
CA CYS A 417 25.14 27.86 14.20
C CYS A 417 24.57 28.33 15.55
N PHE A 418 25.43 28.68 16.52
CA PHE A 418 25.02 29.17 17.84
C PHE A 418 25.01 30.70 17.95
N SER A 419 25.30 31.41 16.87
CA SER A 419 25.34 32.87 16.80
C SER A 419 24.39 33.45 15.75
N LEU A 420 23.40 32.67 15.29
CA LEU A 420 22.52 33.03 14.16
C LEU A 420 23.29 33.60 12.98
N TRP A 421 24.30 32.86 12.49
CA TRP A 421 25.17 33.31 11.41
C TRP A 421 26.02 34.54 11.79
N GLY A 422 26.47 34.61 13.04
CA GLY A 422 27.27 35.72 13.57
C GLY A 422 26.49 36.99 13.91
N ARG A 423 25.15 36.97 13.85
CA ARG A 423 24.30 38.14 14.15
C ARG A 423 24.09 38.39 15.64
N VAL A 424 24.21 37.36 16.47
CA VAL A 424 24.01 37.44 17.92
C VAL A 424 25.17 36.78 18.66
N PRO A 425 25.45 37.19 19.92
CA PRO A 425 26.45 36.50 20.74
C PRO A 425 26.09 35.02 20.91
N VAL A 426 27.13 34.19 21.08
CA VAL A 426 26.97 32.74 21.19
C VAL A 426 26.17 32.38 22.46
N ALA A 427 25.02 31.73 22.29
CA ALA A 427 24.20 31.30 23.42
C ALA A 427 24.70 29.94 23.96
N PHE A 428 25.50 30.01 25.01
CA PHE A 428 26.08 28.84 25.66
C PHE A 428 25.17 28.30 26.77
N PRO A 429 25.01 26.98 26.92
CA PRO A 429 24.23 26.39 28.02
C PRO A 429 24.84 26.64 29.40
N GLN A 430 26.10 27.11 29.48
CA GLN A 430 26.74 27.55 30.71
C GLN A 430 26.21 28.89 31.22
N ILE A 431 25.50 29.66 30.38
CA ILE A 431 24.86 30.91 30.78
C ILE A 431 23.55 30.54 31.52
N PRO A 432 23.37 30.94 32.81
CA PRO A 432 22.23 30.49 33.62
C PRO A 432 20.86 30.80 32.99
N GLU A 433 20.74 31.94 32.33
CA GLU A 433 19.51 32.37 31.64
C GLU A 433 19.18 31.44 30.46
N VAL A 434 20.18 31.07 29.66
CA VAL A 434 20.04 30.15 28.53
C VAL A 434 19.69 28.75 29.03
N ALA A 435 20.38 28.28 30.08
CA ALA A 435 20.11 27.00 30.72
C ALA A 435 18.67 26.92 31.23
N ALA A 436 18.18 27.96 31.92
CA ALA A 436 16.81 27.99 32.45
C ALA A 436 15.76 27.91 31.33
N VAL A 437 15.96 28.64 30.23
CA VAL A 437 15.08 28.56 29.05
C VAL A 437 15.11 27.17 28.43
N LEU A 438 16.30 26.60 28.25
CA LEU A 438 16.48 25.29 27.64
C LEU A 438 15.83 24.18 28.48
N MET A 439 16.04 24.20 29.81
CA MET A 439 15.47 23.23 30.73
C MET A 439 13.95 23.32 30.79
N ARG A 440 13.39 24.55 30.83
CA ARG A 440 11.93 24.73 30.77
C ARG A 440 11.33 24.18 29.46
N ARG A 441 12.01 24.38 28.33
CA ARG A 441 11.51 23.91 27.02
C ARG A 441 11.60 22.41 26.87
N ILE A 442 12.71 21.81 27.31
CA ILE A 442 12.89 20.36 27.19
C ILE A 442 12.01 19.58 28.14
N GLU A 443 11.63 20.16 29.28
CA GLU A 443 10.72 19.54 30.23
C GLU A 443 9.26 19.59 29.75
N PHE A 444 8.84 20.68 29.11
CA PHE A 444 7.42 20.90 28.77
C PHE A 444 7.16 21.13 27.28
N GLU A 445 7.77 22.15 26.67
CA GLU A 445 7.41 22.65 25.32
C GLU A 445 7.69 21.60 24.23
N TRP A 446 8.92 21.10 24.14
CA TRP A 446 9.34 20.23 23.05
C TRP A 446 8.76 18.81 23.12
N PRO A 447 8.70 18.15 24.29
CA PRO A 447 7.97 16.88 24.41
C PRO A 447 6.51 17.06 24.00
N ALA A 448 5.82 18.10 24.47
CA ALA A 448 4.42 18.34 24.14
C ALA A 448 4.20 18.51 22.63
N VAL A 449 5.07 19.28 21.95
CA VAL A 449 4.99 19.44 20.49
C VAL A 449 5.28 18.12 19.75
N THR A 450 6.33 17.41 20.16
CA THR A 450 6.75 16.15 19.50
C THR A 450 5.71 15.05 19.66
N PHE A 451 5.27 14.79 20.90
CA PHE A 451 4.28 13.76 21.20
C PHE A 451 2.88 14.16 20.75
N GLY A 452 2.54 15.45 20.80
CA GLY A 452 1.30 15.96 20.20
C GLY A 452 1.23 15.64 18.71
N TRP A 453 2.33 15.83 17.99
CA TRP A 453 2.41 15.46 16.57
C TRP A 453 2.34 13.95 16.33
N ILE A 454 3.09 13.14 17.09
CA ILE A 454 3.02 11.68 17.01
C ILE A 454 1.58 11.20 17.25
N MET A 455 0.87 11.77 18.24
CA MET A 455 -0.53 11.43 18.50
C MET A 455 -1.46 11.81 17.34
N ILE A 456 -1.20 12.92 16.64
CA ILE A 456 -1.93 13.28 15.43
C ILE A 456 -1.67 12.27 14.31
N GLU A 457 -0.41 11.89 14.06
CA GLU A 457 -0.07 10.87 13.05
C GLU A 457 -0.70 9.51 13.36
N LEU A 458 -0.65 9.06 14.62
CA LEU A 458 -1.32 7.83 15.06
C LEU A 458 -2.84 7.94 14.93
N GLY A 459 -3.43 9.10 15.25
CA GLY A 459 -4.84 9.38 15.04
C GLY A 459 -5.24 9.33 13.57
N LEU A 460 -4.41 9.87 12.67
CA LEU A 460 -4.60 9.77 11.22
C LEU A 460 -4.49 8.32 10.75
N CYS A 461 -3.52 7.55 11.24
CA CYS A 461 -3.39 6.12 10.96
C CYS A 461 -4.63 5.34 11.41
N GLY A 462 -5.13 5.59 12.61
CA GLY A 462 -6.38 5.02 13.12
C GLY A 462 -7.60 5.44 12.30
N GLY A 463 -7.65 6.69 11.84
CA GLY A 463 -8.69 7.20 10.95
C GLY A 463 -8.67 6.54 9.57
N ILE A 464 -7.48 6.36 8.97
CA ILE A 464 -7.29 5.62 7.72
C ILE A 464 -7.72 4.16 7.93
N TRP A 465 -7.32 3.55 9.05
CA TRP A 465 -7.72 2.19 9.39
C TRP A 465 -9.23 2.04 9.46
N TRP A 466 -9.90 2.96 10.15
CA TRP A 466 -11.35 2.97 10.27
C TRP A 466 -12.05 3.21 8.94
N TYR A 467 -11.59 4.20 8.17
CA TYR A 467 -12.22 4.59 6.89
C TYR A 467 -12.10 3.50 5.83
N TYR A 468 -11.00 2.76 5.81
CA TYR A 468 -10.72 1.68 4.85
C TYR A 468 -10.81 0.29 5.50
N ARG A 469 -11.69 0.11 6.49
CA ARG A 469 -11.82 -1.13 7.25
C ARG A 469 -11.99 -2.36 6.36
N ASP A 470 -12.79 -2.27 5.30
CA ASP A 470 -13.08 -3.40 4.42
C ASP A 470 -11.84 -3.79 3.60
N ALA A 471 -11.13 -2.82 3.01
CA ALA A 471 -9.85 -3.06 2.36
C ALA A 471 -8.83 -3.69 3.32
N ILE A 472 -8.77 -3.22 4.56
CA ILE A 472 -7.86 -3.76 5.57
C ILE A 472 -8.24 -5.18 5.98
N ALA A 473 -9.53 -5.50 6.06
CA ALA A 473 -9.99 -6.88 6.29
C ALA A 473 -9.52 -7.82 5.16
N VAL A 474 -9.50 -7.36 3.90
CA VAL A 474 -8.93 -8.12 2.76
C VAL A 474 -7.43 -8.39 2.95
N TYR A 475 -6.65 -7.38 3.34
CA TYR A 475 -5.21 -7.55 3.53
C TYR A 475 -4.85 -8.38 4.78
N ASN A 476 -5.55 -8.15 5.89
CA ASN A 476 -5.32 -8.80 7.18
C ASN A 476 -5.94 -10.20 7.29
N GLN A 477 -6.78 -10.60 6.33
CA GLN A 477 -7.35 -11.96 6.27
C GLN A 477 -8.23 -12.32 7.48
N GLN A 478 -8.79 -11.33 8.19
CA GLN A 478 -9.52 -11.53 9.45
C GLN A 478 -10.72 -12.48 9.33
N ASP A 479 -11.33 -12.59 8.15
CA ASP A 479 -12.51 -13.43 7.90
C ASP A 479 -12.20 -14.83 7.35
N LEU A 480 -10.91 -15.19 7.18
CA LEU A 480 -10.53 -16.52 6.66
C LEU A 480 -10.39 -17.57 7.77
N GLU A 481 -10.22 -17.17 9.03
CA GLU A 481 -9.98 -18.09 10.16
C GLU A 481 -11.25 -18.68 10.79
N MET A 482 -12.44 -18.22 10.43
CA MET A 482 -13.67 -18.74 11.04
C MET A 482 -14.23 -19.99 10.35
N THR A 483 -13.97 -21.11 11.03
CA THR A 483 -14.76 -22.34 11.12
C THR A 483 -14.77 -23.29 9.91
N ILE A 484 -13.75 -24.14 9.85
CA ILE A 484 -13.93 -25.52 9.34
C ILE A 484 -14.69 -26.29 10.43
N GLU A 485 -16.01 -26.12 10.52
CA GLU A 485 -16.82 -27.12 11.20
C GLU A 485 -16.81 -28.37 10.33
N ILE A 486 -16.02 -29.38 10.70
CA ILE A 486 -16.02 -30.68 10.03
C ILE A 486 -17.43 -31.27 10.21
N PRO A 487 -18.27 -31.32 9.16
CA PRO A 487 -19.61 -31.87 9.27
C PRO A 487 -19.45 -33.39 9.29
N GLY A 488 -19.39 -33.96 10.50
CA GLY A 488 -19.22 -35.40 10.68
C GLY A 488 -18.47 -35.82 11.94
N GLY A 489 -17.86 -34.89 12.67
CA GLY A 489 -17.24 -35.17 13.97
C GLY A 489 -18.28 -35.35 15.09
N GLN A 490 -19.06 -36.43 15.07
CA GLN A 490 -19.71 -36.93 16.29
C GLN A 490 -18.62 -37.48 17.22
N GLY A 491 -17.99 -36.61 17.98
CA GLY A 491 -16.95 -37.01 18.93
C GLY A 491 -16.14 -35.81 19.37
N GLY A 492 -16.51 -35.24 20.52
CA GLY A 492 -15.86 -34.07 21.06
C GLY A 492 -14.38 -34.29 21.34
N GLN A 493 -13.56 -33.37 20.88
CA GLN A 493 -12.38 -32.92 21.58
C GLN A 493 -12.07 -31.50 21.13
N LYS A 494 -12.31 -30.53 22.00
CA LYS A 494 -11.74 -29.19 21.89
C LYS A 494 -10.28 -29.32 22.30
N ILE A 495 -9.36 -28.97 21.39
CA ILE A 495 -8.00 -28.58 21.75
C ILE A 495 -8.00 -27.06 21.83
#